data_AF-A0A816M3Y3-F1
#
_entry.id   AF-A0A816M3Y3-F1
#
_cell.length_a   1.000
_cell.length_b   1.000
_cell.length_c   1.000
_cell.angle_alpha   90.00
_cell.angle_beta   90.00
_cell.angle_gamma   90.00
#
_symmetry.space_group_name_H-M   'P 1'
#
loop_
_entity.id
_entity.type
_entity.pdbx_description
1 polymer ?
#
loop_
_entity_poly.entity_id
_entity_poly.type
_entity_poly.pdbx_seq_one_letter_code
_entity_poly.pdbx_strand_id
1 'polypeptide(L)'
;MIMQLYLHIFTTFTNLQYLNFGPSLLYHQRLSFSTSPLTIISTNLLNLHVYLENFNDCLYLLDGRFNQLYTLSANISFICASPLTINNKEKIPTLKCFSLHCDIETCVYDELILPLLHRMLNLEKLSLCLIVGDRKTFFDGNDLKINIINNMSRLNIFTFNIRSSSRFYNQINLPSNENIQNTFRADEKGHCHIYSYPYKLNYYDGITNNFPGGIFKYVRKVSLFDEHPFEHEFFLRIAQSFPLMEKLSVRNEQRQINKQFRQSKNENQDLSIIKYPYLKELDLIHSCIDYHAQFLLDMLM
;
A
#
# COMPACT_ATOMS: atom_id res chain seq x y z
N MET A 1 17.67 30.25 7.68
CA MET A 1 18.67 29.41 8.36
C MET A 1 18.74 27.98 7.79
N ILE A 2 17.63 27.24 7.70
CA ILE A 2 17.62 25.84 7.21
C ILE A 2 18.04 25.71 5.73
N MET A 3 17.52 26.57 4.84
CA MET A 3 17.94 26.61 3.43
C MET A 3 19.44 26.84 3.25
N GLN A 4 20.06 27.61 4.16
CA GLN A 4 21.49 27.91 4.13
C GLN A 4 22.32 26.68 4.52
N LEU A 5 21.84 25.83 5.44
CA LEU A 5 22.52 24.57 5.80
C LEU A 5 22.54 23.61 4.61
N TYR A 6 21.42 23.45 3.90
CA TYR A 6 21.35 22.57 2.73
C TYR A 6 22.23 23.05 1.59
N LEU A 7 22.15 24.33 1.23
CA LEU A 7 23.05 24.94 0.26
C LEU A 7 24.50 24.75 0.68
N HIS A 8 24.82 24.93 1.97
CA HIS A 8 26.18 24.74 2.47
C HIS A 8 26.67 23.29 2.35
N ILE A 9 25.84 22.29 2.65
CA ILE A 9 26.21 20.88 2.47
C ILE A 9 26.47 20.58 0.99
N PHE A 10 25.57 21.03 0.10
CA PHE A 10 25.70 20.78 -1.33
C PHE A 10 26.87 21.53 -1.99
N THR A 11 27.26 22.71 -1.47
CA THR A 11 28.44 23.45 -1.94
C THR A 11 29.74 22.93 -1.34
N THR A 12 29.74 22.46 -0.10
CA THR A 12 30.94 22.09 0.65
C THR A 12 31.42 20.68 0.28
N PHE A 13 30.51 19.74 0.07
CA PHE A 13 30.86 18.34 -0.19
C PHE A 13 30.69 17.99 -1.68
N THR A 14 31.67 18.39 -2.49
CA THR A 14 31.65 18.24 -3.97
C THR A 14 31.67 16.78 -4.45
N ASN A 15 32.16 15.85 -3.63
CA ASN A 15 32.23 14.41 -3.94
C ASN A 15 31.11 13.59 -3.28
N LEU A 16 30.11 14.25 -2.69
CA LEU A 16 29.03 13.57 -1.98
C LEU A 16 28.12 12.80 -2.94
N GLN A 17 28.09 11.48 -2.82
CA GLN A 17 27.25 10.60 -3.64
C GLN A 17 25.97 10.11 -2.94
N TYR A 18 25.98 10.12 -1.60
CA TYR A 18 24.90 9.60 -0.77
C TYR A 18 24.59 10.62 0.32
N LEU A 19 23.31 10.99 0.45
CA LEU A 19 22.86 11.89 1.49
C LEU A 19 21.50 11.44 2.03
N ASN A 20 21.44 11.30 3.36
CA ASN A 20 20.22 10.95 4.06
C ASN A 20 19.98 11.98 5.16
N PHE A 21 18.86 12.69 5.07
CA PHE A 21 18.34 13.51 6.16
C PHE A 21 17.22 12.76 6.86
N GLY A 22 17.47 12.39 8.12
CA GLY A 22 16.45 11.91 9.03
C GLY A 22 15.81 13.07 9.80
N PRO A 23 14.58 12.89 10.31
CA PRO A 23 14.01 13.85 11.24
C PRO A 23 14.82 13.82 12.53
N SER A 24 15.35 14.96 12.97
CA SER A 24 15.92 15.03 14.31
C SER A 24 14.79 15.07 15.34
N LEU A 25 14.95 14.40 16.48
CA LEU A 25 13.97 14.38 17.58
C LEU A 25 13.61 15.78 18.11
N LEU A 26 14.45 16.79 17.84
CA LEU A 26 14.30 18.15 18.35
C LEU A 26 13.78 19.14 17.31
N TYR A 27 13.86 18.80 16.02
CA TYR A 27 13.44 19.65 14.91
C TYR A 27 12.99 18.78 13.74
N HIS A 28 11.72 18.90 13.35
CA HIS A 28 11.22 18.44 12.05
C HIS A 28 11.82 19.34 10.97
N GLN A 29 13.10 19.11 10.62
CA GLN A 29 13.80 19.93 9.64
C GLN A 29 13.37 19.50 8.25
N ARG A 30 12.62 20.37 7.58
CA ARG A 30 12.17 20.17 6.20
C ARG A 30 12.95 21.08 5.27
N LEU A 31 13.35 20.54 4.13
CA LEU A 31 13.92 21.31 3.04
C LEU A 31 12.77 22.01 2.31
N SER A 32 12.87 23.33 2.22
CA SER A 32 11.96 24.17 1.46
C SER A 32 12.77 25.08 0.56
N PHE A 33 12.32 25.30 -0.67
CA PHE A 33 12.90 26.25 -1.60
C PHE A 33 11.97 27.46 -1.72
N SER A 34 12.46 28.63 -1.32
CA SER A 34 11.67 29.86 -1.36
C SER A 34 11.47 30.43 -2.78
N THR A 35 12.21 29.95 -3.78
CA THR A 35 12.15 30.41 -5.17
C THR A 35 12.49 29.30 -6.19
N SER A 36 11.98 29.45 -7.42
CA SER A 36 12.37 28.69 -8.62
C SER A 36 13.91 28.63 -8.77
N PRO A 37 14.50 27.54 -9.30
CA PRO A 37 15.91 27.26 -9.05
C PRO A 37 16.83 28.30 -9.70
N LEU A 38 17.45 29.13 -8.87
CA LEU A 38 18.72 29.79 -9.18
C LEU A 38 19.82 28.72 -9.08
N THR A 39 20.16 28.20 -10.25
CA THR A 39 21.43 27.56 -10.62
C THR A 39 21.83 26.27 -9.88
N ILE A 40 22.29 25.30 -10.68
CA ILE A 40 22.71 23.94 -10.33
C ILE A 40 23.81 23.98 -9.26
N ILE A 41 23.59 23.33 -8.12
CA ILE A 41 24.65 23.18 -7.11
C ILE A 41 24.58 21.77 -6.51
N SER A 42 24.97 20.77 -7.29
CA SER A 42 25.81 19.64 -6.87
C SER A 42 25.86 18.62 -8.00
N THR A 43 27.06 18.24 -8.41
CA THR A 43 27.29 17.52 -9.66
C THR A 43 27.43 16.01 -9.49
N ASN A 44 27.48 15.44 -8.27
CA ASN A 44 27.84 14.03 -8.07
C ASN A 44 26.86 13.24 -7.17
N LEU A 45 25.77 13.87 -6.71
CA LEU A 45 24.83 13.20 -5.81
C LEU A 45 24.00 12.16 -6.56
N LEU A 46 24.15 10.90 -6.17
CA LEU A 46 23.46 9.76 -6.79
C LEU A 46 22.24 9.33 -5.98
N ASN A 47 22.27 9.47 -4.65
CA ASN A 47 21.21 9.01 -3.76
C ASN A 47 20.84 10.09 -2.75
N LEU A 48 19.56 10.46 -2.72
CA LEU A 48 19.02 11.46 -1.82
C LEU A 48 17.79 10.92 -1.09
N HIS A 49 17.85 10.90 0.24
CA HIS A 49 16.68 10.74 1.11
C HIS A 49 16.46 12.04 1.89
N VAL A 50 15.27 12.62 1.77
CA VAL A 50 15.00 13.98 2.25
C VAL A 50 13.55 14.16 2.73
N TYR A 51 13.38 15.05 3.70
CA TYR A 51 12.09 15.56 4.14
C TYR A 51 11.86 16.94 3.52
N LEU A 52 10.75 17.13 2.84
CA LEU A 52 10.39 18.34 2.10
C LEU A 52 9.16 19.00 2.71
N GLU A 53 9.11 20.33 2.62
CA GLU A 53 7.96 21.07 3.10
C GLU A 53 6.73 20.77 2.24
N ASN A 54 6.86 20.87 0.92
CA ASN A 54 5.75 20.66 0.00
C ASN A 54 6.17 19.97 -1.31
N PHE A 55 5.18 19.63 -2.14
CA PHE A 55 5.41 18.94 -3.41
C PHE A 55 6.24 19.76 -4.42
N ASN A 56 6.13 21.10 -4.41
CA ASN A 56 6.94 21.94 -5.29
C ASN A 56 8.43 21.80 -4.99
N ASP A 57 8.78 21.59 -3.72
CA ASP A 57 10.18 21.37 -3.34
C ASP A 57 10.74 20.09 -3.98
N CYS A 58 9.91 19.04 -4.09
CA CYS A 58 10.28 17.79 -4.77
C CYS A 58 10.50 18.04 -6.27
N LEU A 59 9.61 18.82 -6.89
CA LEU A 59 9.72 19.17 -8.29
C LEU A 59 10.97 20.01 -8.57
N TYR A 60 11.31 20.96 -7.70
CA TYR A 60 12.55 21.73 -7.82
C TYR A 60 13.81 20.87 -7.70
N LEU A 61 13.79 19.76 -6.95
CA LEU A 61 14.91 18.82 -6.94
C LEU A 61 15.08 18.13 -8.29
N LEU A 62 13.96 17.70 -8.88
CA LEU A 62 13.90 16.93 -10.11
C LEU A 62 14.14 17.79 -11.37
N ASP A 63 13.70 19.05 -11.37
CA ASP A 63 13.76 19.99 -12.50
C ASP A 63 15.10 20.74 -12.60
N GLY A 64 16.21 20.09 -12.21
CA GLY A 64 17.54 20.59 -12.53
C GLY A 64 18.44 20.98 -11.36
N ARG A 65 18.09 20.67 -10.10
CA ARG A 65 19.07 20.79 -9.00
C ARG A 65 20.04 19.60 -8.93
N PHE A 66 19.59 18.38 -9.27
CA PHE A 66 20.40 17.16 -9.20
C PHE A 66 20.22 16.28 -10.45
N ASN A 67 20.93 16.61 -11.52
CA ASN A 67 20.79 15.91 -12.81
C ASN A 67 21.34 14.47 -12.82
N GLN A 68 22.26 14.11 -11.93
CA GLN A 68 22.84 12.76 -11.82
C GLN A 68 22.10 11.82 -10.86
N LEU A 69 20.98 12.27 -10.28
CA LEU A 69 20.31 11.52 -9.23
C LEU A 69 19.77 10.18 -9.76
N TYR A 70 20.20 9.10 -9.13
CA TYR A 70 19.76 7.73 -9.43
C TYR A 70 18.60 7.29 -8.53
N THR A 71 18.66 7.71 -7.25
CA THR A 71 17.65 7.41 -6.24
C THR A 71 17.19 8.68 -5.55
N LEU A 72 15.88 8.89 -5.52
CA LEU A 72 15.23 9.91 -4.71
C LEU A 72 14.18 9.26 -3.82
N SER A 73 14.25 9.53 -2.52
CA SER A 73 13.18 9.20 -1.58
C SER A 73 12.79 10.47 -0.81
N ALA A 74 11.55 10.89 -1.04
CA ALA A 74 11.01 12.16 -0.58
C ALA A 74 9.85 11.93 0.38
N ASN A 75 10.00 12.42 1.61
CA ASN A 75 8.92 12.54 2.58
C ASN A 75 8.38 13.96 2.53
N ILE A 76 7.12 14.15 2.15
CA ILE A 76 6.53 15.46 1.94
C ILE A 76 5.43 15.70 2.95
N SER A 77 5.33 16.93 3.45
CA SER A 77 4.31 17.28 4.44
C SER A 77 2.92 17.35 3.81
N PHE A 78 2.79 18.00 2.65
CA PHE A 78 1.52 18.09 1.93
C PHE A 78 1.72 18.22 0.42
N ILE A 79 0.71 17.78 -0.34
CA ILE A 79 0.63 17.89 -1.79
C ILE A 79 -0.66 18.65 -2.13
N CYS A 80 -0.52 19.90 -2.58
CA CYS A 80 -1.64 20.74 -2.99
C CYS A 80 -1.45 21.26 -4.41
N ALA A 81 -2.55 21.67 -5.04
CA ALA A 81 -2.48 22.40 -6.30
C ALA A 81 -1.61 23.64 -6.12
N SER A 82 -0.62 23.80 -6.99
CA SER A 82 0.25 24.96 -7.04
C SER A 82 -0.02 25.72 -8.35
N PRO A 83 -0.06 27.06 -8.33
CA PRO A 83 -0.15 27.86 -9.56
C PRO A 83 1.10 27.75 -10.44
N LEU A 84 2.18 27.14 -9.93
CA LEU A 84 3.36 26.81 -10.73
C LEU A 84 2.98 25.74 -11.75
N THR A 85 2.78 26.16 -12.99
CA THR A 85 2.81 25.31 -14.18
C THR A 85 4.19 24.70 -14.28
N ILE A 86 4.38 23.56 -13.62
CA ILE A 86 5.55 22.71 -13.84
C ILE A 86 5.58 22.43 -15.34
N ASN A 87 6.74 22.67 -15.93
CA ASN A 87 6.96 22.43 -17.33
C ASN A 87 7.02 20.90 -17.51
N ASN A 88 5.86 20.25 -17.64
CA ASN A 88 5.66 18.79 -17.70
C ASN A 88 6.37 18.09 -18.89
N LYS A 89 7.24 18.80 -19.60
CA LYS A 89 7.89 18.32 -20.83
C LYS A 89 9.30 17.76 -20.59
N GLU A 90 9.97 18.10 -19.50
CA GLU A 90 11.34 17.63 -19.27
C GLU A 90 11.36 16.23 -18.65
N LYS A 91 11.94 15.28 -19.38
CA LYS A 91 12.15 13.91 -18.94
C LYS A 91 13.23 13.87 -17.85
N ILE A 92 13.12 12.91 -16.94
CA ILE A 92 14.09 12.66 -15.86
C ILE A 92 14.74 11.28 -16.12
N PRO A 93 15.68 11.18 -17.09
CA PRO A 93 16.16 9.89 -17.58
C PRO A 93 17.13 9.18 -16.63
N THR A 94 17.74 9.90 -15.68
CA THR A 94 18.77 9.38 -14.78
C THR A 94 18.19 8.63 -13.58
N LEU A 95 16.97 8.98 -13.18
CA LEU A 95 16.34 8.42 -11.99
C LEU A 95 15.85 6.99 -12.26
N LYS A 96 16.31 6.07 -11.40
CA LYS A 96 15.93 4.66 -11.44
C LYS A 96 15.12 4.22 -10.24
N CYS A 97 15.27 4.90 -9.10
CA CYS A 97 14.53 4.61 -7.89
C CYS A 97 13.83 5.88 -7.41
N PHE A 98 12.50 5.84 -7.30
CA PHE A 98 11.71 6.95 -6.79
C PHE A 98 10.79 6.50 -5.66
N SER A 99 10.80 7.24 -4.56
CA SER A 99 9.90 7.04 -3.45
C SER A 99 9.27 8.37 -3.04
N LEU A 100 7.95 8.37 -2.91
CA LEU A 100 7.16 9.51 -2.47
C LEU A 100 6.26 9.09 -1.31
N HIS A 101 6.39 9.79 -0.19
CA HIS A 101 5.61 9.57 1.00
C HIS A 101 4.89 10.86 1.42
N CYS A 102 3.57 10.78 1.61
CA CYS A 102 2.74 11.88 2.12
C CYS A 102 1.59 11.31 2.95
N ASP A 103 1.58 11.63 4.24
CA ASP A 103 0.56 11.19 5.20
C ASP A 103 -0.68 12.10 5.24
N ILE A 104 -0.67 13.19 4.48
CA ILE A 104 -1.81 14.10 4.33
C ILE A 104 -2.56 13.79 3.04
N GLU A 105 -3.89 13.81 3.12
CA GLU A 105 -4.78 13.61 1.97
C GLU A 105 -4.52 14.64 0.87
N THR A 106 -4.44 14.15 -0.37
CA THR A 106 -4.26 14.96 -1.57
C THR A 106 -5.35 14.66 -2.59
N CYS A 107 -5.90 15.72 -3.21
CA CYS A 107 -6.88 15.60 -4.28
C CYS A 107 -6.28 15.88 -5.67
N VAL A 108 -4.94 15.92 -5.77
CA VAL A 108 -4.22 16.31 -7.01
C VAL A 108 -3.34 15.20 -7.57
N TYR A 109 -3.74 13.95 -7.35
CA TYR A 109 -2.99 12.79 -7.84
C TYR A 109 -2.91 12.77 -9.37
N ASP A 110 -4.05 12.91 -10.05
CA ASP A 110 -4.13 12.83 -11.50
C ASP A 110 -3.49 14.07 -12.17
N GLU A 111 -3.53 15.23 -11.49
CA GLU A 111 -3.04 16.51 -11.99
C GLU A 111 -1.54 16.71 -11.80
N LEU A 112 -0.96 16.21 -10.70
CA LEU A 112 0.44 16.49 -10.35
C LEU A 112 1.31 15.25 -10.23
N ILE A 113 0.81 14.21 -9.56
CA ILE A 113 1.62 13.03 -9.26
C ILE A 113 1.77 12.15 -10.51
N LEU A 114 0.66 11.84 -11.18
CA LEU A 114 0.67 10.98 -12.36
C LEU A 114 1.52 11.58 -13.51
N PRO A 115 1.38 12.88 -13.86
CA PRO A 115 2.24 13.49 -14.88
C PRO A 115 3.72 13.51 -14.49
N LEU A 116 4.04 13.70 -13.20
CA LEU A 116 5.42 13.61 -12.73
C LEU A 116 6.01 12.22 -12.97
N LEU A 117 5.25 11.19 -12.61
CA LEU A 117 5.65 9.80 -12.79
C LEU A 117 5.92 9.48 -14.27
N HIS A 118 5.11 9.99 -15.20
CA HIS A 118 5.33 9.81 -16.65
C HIS A 118 6.62 10.45 -17.17
N ARG A 119 7.24 11.38 -16.43
CA ARG A 119 8.55 11.96 -16.78
C ARG A 119 9.71 11.01 -16.45
N MET A 120 9.49 10.02 -15.58
CA MET A 120 10.50 9.09 -15.06
C MET A 120 10.50 7.75 -15.83
N LEU A 121 10.69 7.80 -17.15
CA LEU A 121 10.53 6.62 -18.03
C LEU A 121 11.52 5.46 -17.76
N ASN A 122 12.65 5.74 -17.10
CA ASN A 122 13.69 4.74 -16.83
C ASN A 122 13.59 4.13 -15.42
N LEU A 123 12.51 4.40 -14.70
CA LEU A 123 12.35 3.93 -13.35
C LEU A 123 12.34 2.40 -13.28
N GLU A 124 13.20 1.84 -12.44
CA GLU A 124 13.24 0.42 -12.11
C GLU A 124 12.43 0.16 -10.83
N LYS A 125 12.48 1.08 -9.85
CA LYS A 125 11.80 0.96 -8.56
C LYS A 125 10.93 2.17 -8.23
N LEU A 126 9.64 1.94 -7.99
CA LEU A 126 8.67 2.95 -7.57
C LEU A 126 8.09 2.58 -6.21
N SER A 127 8.08 3.52 -5.26
CA SER A 127 7.38 3.38 -3.98
C SER A 127 6.51 4.59 -3.70
N LEU A 128 5.19 4.43 -3.74
CA LEU A 128 4.24 5.50 -3.46
C LEU A 128 3.45 5.17 -2.20
N CYS A 129 3.47 6.06 -1.22
CA CYS A 129 2.66 5.95 -0.02
C CYS A 129 1.94 7.27 0.19
N LEU A 130 0.65 7.28 -0.17
CA LEU A 130 -0.14 8.50 -0.34
C LEU A 130 -1.55 8.28 0.23
N ILE A 131 -2.19 9.35 0.69
CA ILE A 131 -3.63 9.37 0.94
C ILE A 131 -4.26 10.19 -0.18
N VAL A 132 -5.14 9.60 -1.00
CA VAL A 132 -5.75 10.25 -2.16
C VAL A 132 -7.25 10.39 -1.96
N GLY A 133 -7.73 11.64 -1.98
CA GLY A 133 -9.12 12.01 -1.82
C GLY A 133 -9.79 12.50 -3.11
N ASP A 134 -11.12 12.51 -3.10
CA ASP A 134 -11.99 13.15 -4.12
C ASP A 134 -11.71 12.78 -5.59
N ARG A 135 -11.11 11.60 -5.83
CA ARG A 135 -10.90 11.08 -7.18
C ARG A 135 -12.22 10.57 -7.78
N LYS A 136 -12.45 10.85 -9.06
CA LYS A 136 -13.65 10.40 -9.79
C LYS A 136 -13.70 8.88 -10.01
N THR A 137 -12.52 8.26 -10.10
CA THR A 137 -12.36 6.83 -10.37
C THR A 137 -11.62 6.15 -9.24
N PHE A 138 -12.02 4.92 -8.93
CA PHE A 138 -11.33 4.08 -7.97
C PHE A 138 -9.91 3.74 -8.47
N PHE A 139 -8.95 3.64 -7.56
CA PHE A 139 -7.65 3.04 -7.89
C PHE A 139 -7.85 1.54 -8.05
N ASP A 140 -8.13 1.11 -9.27
CA ASP A 140 -8.20 -0.29 -9.63
C ASP A 140 -6.95 -0.75 -10.42
N GLY A 141 -6.88 -2.05 -10.73
CA GLY A 141 -5.66 -2.65 -11.26
C GLY A 141 -5.49 -2.31 -12.71
N ASN A 142 -6.61 -2.05 -13.38
CA ASN A 142 -6.64 -1.51 -14.71
C ASN A 142 -6.16 -0.06 -14.69
N ASP A 143 -6.55 0.75 -13.71
CA ASP A 143 -6.08 2.12 -13.53
C ASP A 143 -4.56 2.14 -13.37
N LEU A 144 -4.01 1.34 -12.44
CA LEU A 144 -2.55 1.20 -12.33
C LEU A 144 -1.89 0.70 -13.61
N LYS A 145 -2.49 -0.30 -14.26
CA LYS A 145 -1.94 -0.88 -15.47
C LYS A 145 -1.87 0.16 -16.58
N ILE A 146 -2.96 0.87 -16.81
CA ILE A 146 -3.10 1.89 -17.85
C ILE A 146 -2.22 3.09 -17.55
N ASN A 147 -2.27 3.59 -16.31
CA ASN A 147 -1.64 4.85 -15.94
C ASN A 147 -0.17 4.69 -15.57
N ILE A 148 0.25 3.60 -14.95
CA ILE A 148 1.63 3.41 -14.49
C ILE A 148 2.35 2.33 -15.30
N ILE A 149 1.88 1.08 -15.24
CA ILE A 149 2.65 -0.09 -15.74
C ILE A 149 2.90 0.00 -17.24
N ASN A 150 1.89 0.36 -18.04
CA ASN A 150 2.01 0.49 -19.49
C ASN A 150 2.99 1.60 -19.91
N ASN A 151 3.19 2.62 -19.07
CA ASN A 151 4.05 3.76 -19.36
C ASN A 151 5.48 3.60 -18.81
N MET A 152 5.72 2.61 -17.93
CA MET A 152 7.01 2.40 -17.25
C MET A 152 7.57 1.00 -17.54
N SER A 153 8.07 0.80 -18.76
CA SER A 153 8.52 -0.52 -19.23
C SER A 153 9.70 -1.14 -18.46
N ARG A 154 10.45 -0.33 -17.69
CA ARG A 154 11.59 -0.79 -16.88
C ARG A 154 11.23 -1.08 -15.42
N LEU A 155 10.00 -0.80 -15.01
CA LEU A 155 9.56 -0.94 -13.62
C LEU A 155 9.52 -2.41 -13.23
N ASN A 156 10.43 -2.82 -12.34
CA ASN A 156 10.54 -4.21 -11.87
C ASN A 156 10.16 -4.35 -10.39
N ILE A 157 10.21 -3.27 -9.62
CA ILE A 157 9.72 -3.21 -8.25
C ILE A 157 8.76 -2.05 -8.15
N PHE A 158 7.52 -2.36 -7.80
CA PHE A 158 6.50 -1.36 -7.57
C PHE A 158 5.88 -1.61 -6.21
N THR A 159 5.92 -0.62 -5.31
CA THR A 159 5.27 -0.66 -3.99
C THR A 159 4.27 0.49 -3.94
N PHE A 160 3.01 0.22 -3.62
CA PHE A 160 1.97 1.22 -3.72
C PHE A 160 0.98 1.12 -2.56
N ASN A 161 1.19 1.98 -1.57
CA ASN A 161 0.35 2.10 -0.39
C ASN A 161 -0.52 3.35 -0.53
N ILE A 162 -1.59 3.27 -1.32
CA ILE A 162 -2.51 4.39 -1.52
C ILE A 162 -3.81 4.22 -0.73
N ARG A 163 -4.00 5.08 0.26
CA ARG A 163 -5.27 5.15 0.95
C ARG A 163 -6.23 6.03 0.14
N SER A 164 -7.13 5.42 -0.61
CA SER A 164 -8.15 6.15 -1.38
C SER A 164 -9.41 6.35 -0.54
N SER A 165 -9.88 7.59 -0.39
CA SER A 165 -11.18 7.95 0.20
C SER A 165 -12.13 8.38 -0.91
N SER A 166 -12.71 7.42 -1.65
CA SER A 166 -13.82 7.77 -2.54
C SER A 166 -15.09 7.92 -1.71
N ARG A 167 -15.75 9.08 -1.77
CA ARG A 167 -17.09 9.28 -1.21
C ARG A 167 -18.07 8.41 -2.01
N PHE A 168 -18.22 7.15 -1.63
CA PHE A 168 -19.16 6.21 -2.24
C PHE A 168 -20.59 6.62 -1.89
N TYR A 169 -21.14 7.59 -2.63
CA TYR A 169 -22.57 7.86 -2.61
C TYR A 169 -23.37 6.79 -3.38
N ASN A 170 -22.72 5.96 -4.22
CA ASN A 170 -23.36 4.90 -4.98
C ASN A 170 -22.52 3.61 -4.96
N GLN A 171 -22.99 2.59 -4.24
CA GLN A 171 -22.39 1.24 -4.09
C GLN A 171 -22.42 0.39 -5.39
N ILE A 172 -22.62 1.00 -6.56
CA ILE A 172 -22.88 0.28 -7.82
C ILE A 172 -21.59 -0.19 -8.50
N ASN A 173 -20.43 0.37 -8.13
CA ASN A 173 -19.13 0.09 -8.78
C ASN A 173 -18.09 -0.47 -7.79
N LEU A 174 -18.43 -1.53 -7.05
CA LEU A 174 -17.44 -2.31 -6.30
C LEU A 174 -16.57 -3.12 -7.28
N PRO A 175 -15.23 -3.16 -7.11
CA PRO A 175 -14.38 -4.00 -7.95
C PRO A 175 -14.73 -5.48 -7.79
N SER A 176 -14.68 -6.24 -8.88
CA SER A 176 -14.91 -7.69 -8.83
C SER A 176 -13.85 -8.38 -7.98
N ASN A 177 -14.19 -9.54 -7.41
CA ASN A 177 -13.23 -10.34 -6.61
C ASN A 177 -11.97 -10.73 -7.38
N GLU A 178 -12.09 -10.86 -8.70
CA GLU A 178 -10.97 -11.11 -9.59
C GLU A 178 -10.06 -9.88 -9.72
N ASN A 179 -10.62 -8.67 -9.80
CA ASN A 179 -9.86 -7.41 -9.78
C ASN A 179 -9.19 -7.17 -8.42
N ILE A 180 -9.86 -7.56 -7.33
CA ILE A 180 -9.32 -7.54 -5.96
C ILE A 180 -8.18 -8.55 -5.83
N GLN A 181 -8.36 -9.79 -6.26
CA GLN A 181 -7.32 -10.84 -6.25
C GLN A 181 -6.09 -10.46 -7.08
N ASN A 182 -6.31 -9.80 -8.23
CA ASN A 182 -5.24 -9.42 -9.12
C ASN A 182 -4.53 -8.13 -8.73
N THR A 183 -5.05 -7.35 -7.76
CA THR A 183 -4.47 -6.02 -7.50
C THR A 183 -4.72 -5.35 -6.14
N PHE A 184 -5.73 -5.72 -5.34
CA PHE A 184 -6.14 -4.93 -4.16
C PHE A 184 -6.29 -5.72 -2.88
N ARG A 185 -5.93 -5.06 -1.78
CA ARG A 185 -6.69 -5.16 -0.53
C ARG A 185 -7.57 -3.92 -0.44
N ALA A 186 -8.89 -4.11 -0.56
CA ALA A 186 -9.89 -3.08 -0.25
C ALA A 186 -10.34 -3.26 1.21
N ASP A 187 -10.33 -2.21 2.03
CA ASP A 187 -11.03 -2.23 3.32
C ASP A 187 -12.42 -1.60 3.21
N GLU A 188 -13.24 -1.73 4.27
CA GLU A 188 -14.63 -1.24 4.31
C GLU A 188 -14.78 0.28 4.09
N LYS A 189 -13.67 1.03 4.11
CA LYS A 189 -13.63 2.47 3.86
C LYS A 189 -13.18 2.82 2.45
N GLY A 190 -12.97 1.82 1.59
CA GLY A 190 -12.52 2.03 0.21
C GLY A 190 -11.02 2.20 0.06
N HIS A 191 -10.21 1.95 1.09
CA HIS A 191 -8.77 2.08 0.99
C HIS A 191 -8.20 0.94 0.16
N CYS A 192 -7.25 1.24 -0.74
CA CYS A 192 -6.72 0.26 -1.67
C CYS A 192 -5.21 0.08 -1.42
N HIS A 193 -4.81 -1.04 -0.83
CA HIS A 193 -3.39 -1.33 -0.63
C HIS A 193 -2.87 -2.28 -1.71
N ILE A 194 -1.80 -1.89 -2.41
CA ILE A 194 -1.24 -2.60 -3.57
C ILE A 194 0.24 -2.91 -3.30
N TYR A 195 0.50 -4.14 -2.86
CA TYR A 195 1.78 -4.44 -2.21
C TYR A 195 2.93 -4.96 -3.09
N SER A 196 2.75 -5.27 -4.38
CA SER A 196 3.82 -5.29 -5.40
C SER A 196 3.52 -6.07 -6.67
N TYR A 197 4.23 -5.78 -7.77
CA TYR A 197 4.35 -6.63 -8.96
C TYR A 197 5.74 -7.30 -9.04
N PRO A 198 5.87 -8.61 -9.35
CA PRO A 198 4.77 -9.57 -9.53
C PRO A 198 4.07 -9.88 -8.21
N TYR A 199 2.74 -9.90 -8.26
CA TYR A 199 1.85 -9.95 -7.11
C TYR A 199 2.01 -11.25 -6.29
N LYS A 200 2.65 -11.14 -5.12
CA LYS A 200 2.72 -12.19 -4.10
C LYS A 200 2.17 -11.66 -2.78
N LEU A 201 0.85 -11.42 -2.72
CA LEU A 201 0.19 -11.05 -1.48
C LEU A 201 0.40 -12.16 -0.45
N ASN A 202 1.20 -11.89 0.59
CA ASN A 202 1.54 -12.87 1.62
C ASN A 202 0.61 -12.79 2.84
N TYR A 203 -0.09 -11.66 3.02
CA TYR A 203 -0.96 -11.40 4.17
C TYR A 203 -2.30 -10.80 3.71
N TYR A 204 -3.42 -11.35 4.19
CA TYR A 204 -4.76 -10.83 3.97
C TYR A 204 -5.43 -10.60 5.32
N ASP A 205 -5.73 -9.35 5.64
CA ASP A 205 -6.27 -8.99 6.95
C ASP A 205 -7.59 -8.22 6.86
N GLY A 206 -8.41 -8.35 7.90
CA GLY A 206 -9.75 -7.80 7.99
C GLY A 206 -10.77 -8.48 7.08
N ILE A 207 -10.72 -9.80 6.94
CA ILE A 207 -11.74 -10.54 6.18
C ILE A 207 -13.03 -10.64 7.00
N THR A 208 -14.15 -10.25 6.42
CA THR A 208 -15.50 -10.21 7.04
C THR A 208 -16.42 -11.27 6.44
N ASN A 209 -17.61 -11.50 7.00
CA ASN A 209 -18.62 -12.47 6.53
C ASN A 209 -19.03 -12.27 5.07
N ASN A 210 -18.88 -11.04 4.55
CA ASN A 210 -19.15 -10.71 3.16
C ASN A 210 -18.09 -11.27 2.20
N PHE A 211 -17.05 -11.93 2.69
CA PHE A 211 -16.01 -12.52 1.87
C PHE A 211 -16.59 -13.55 0.88
N PRO A 212 -16.48 -13.29 -0.43
CA PRO A 212 -17.14 -14.10 -1.45
C PRO A 212 -16.35 -15.35 -1.85
N GLY A 213 -15.12 -15.53 -1.34
CA GLY A 213 -14.26 -16.68 -1.66
C GLY A 213 -13.26 -16.41 -2.80
N GLY A 214 -12.81 -17.50 -3.44
CA GLY A 214 -11.81 -17.51 -4.52
C GLY A 214 -10.42 -17.92 -4.05
N ILE A 215 -9.46 -18.19 -4.96
CA ILE A 215 -8.21 -18.89 -4.64
C ILE A 215 -7.02 -17.92 -4.52
N PHE A 216 -6.40 -17.86 -3.35
CA PHE A 216 -5.27 -16.97 -3.03
C PHE A 216 -3.98 -17.77 -2.80
N LYS A 217 -3.29 -18.13 -3.89
CA LYS A 217 -2.14 -19.06 -3.87
C LYS A 217 -0.90 -18.57 -3.12
N TYR A 218 -0.74 -17.26 -2.93
CA TYR A 218 0.45 -16.67 -2.30
C TYR A 218 0.26 -16.22 -0.85
N VAL A 219 -0.99 -16.16 -0.38
CA VAL A 219 -1.28 -15.74 0.99
C VAL A 219 -0.85 -16.83 1.95
N ARG A 220 -0.10 -16.46 2.99
CA ARG A 220 0.30 -17.34 4.09
C ARG A 220 -0.29 -16.90 5.42
N LYS A 221 -0.73 -15.66 5.55
CA LYS A 221 -1.23 -15.12 6.81
C LYS A 221 -2.62 -14.51 6.57
N VAL A 222 -3.59 -14.87 7.39
CA VAL A 222 -4.98 -14.39 7.29
C VAL A 222 -5.46 -13.87 8.64
N SER A 223 -6.22 -12.78 8.63
CA SER A 223 -6.91 -12.23 9.80
C SER A 223 -8.37 -11.97 9.48
N LEU A 224 -9.25 -12.46 10.36
CA LEU A 224 -10.71 -12.40 10.26
C LEU A 224 -11.25 -11.43 11.32
N PHE A 225 -12.13 -10.53 10.92
CA PHE A 225 -12.82 -9.60 11.81
C PHE A 225 -14.19 -9.25 11.24
N ASP A 226 -15.23 -9.27 12.08
CA ASP A 226 -16.57 -8.81 11.72
C ASP A 226 -17.34 -8.46 13.01
N GLU A 227 -18.36 -7.62 12.88
CA GLU A 227 -19.34 -7.32 13.94
C GLU A 227 -20.31 -8.49 14.15
N HIS A 228 -20.58 -9.29 13.11
CA HIS A 228 -21.46 -10.45 13.15
C HIS A 228 -20.68 -11.75 13.36
N PRO A 229 -21.24 -12.78 14.04
CA PRO A 229 -20.54 -14.04 14.27
C PRO A 229 -20.19 -14.76 12.95
N PHE A 230 -19.07 -15.47 12.95
CA PHE A 230 -18.65 -16.31 11.82
C PHE A 230 -19.25 -17.71 11.94
N GLU A 231 -20.00 -18.17 10.95
CA GLU A 231 -20.57 -19.53 10.97
C GLU A 231 -19.62 -20.56 10.35
N HIS A 232 -19.89 -21.85 10.54
CA HIS A 232 -19.04 -22.94 10.05
C HIS A 232 -18.70 -22.83 8.55
N GLU A 233 -19.71 -22.54 7.71
CA GLU A 233 -19.57 -22.36 6.26
C GLU A 233 -18.59 -21.25 5.87
N PHE A 234 -18.46 -20.22 6.71
CA PHE A 234 -17.49 -19.16 6.49
C PHE A 234 -16.07 -19.70 6.61
N PHE A 235 -15.77 -20.47 7.65
CA PHE A 235 -14.46 -21.08 7.85
C PHE A 235 -14.10 -22.09 6.76
N LEU A 236 -15.10 -22.84 6.25
CA LEU A 236 -14.92 -23.72 5.10
C LEU A 236 -14.51 -22.92 3.85
N ARG A 237 -15.18 -21.79 3.59
CA ARG A 237 -14.83 -20.86 2.51
C ARG A 237 -13.42 -20.31 2.68
N ILE A 238 -13.01 -19.94 3.90
CA ILE A 238 -11.63 -19.50 4.20
C ILE A 238 -10.63 -20.61 3.88
N ALA A 239 -10.87 -21.86 4.31
CA ALA A 239 -9.96 -22.97 4.06
C ALA A 239 -9.76 -23.23 2.55
N GLN A 240 -10.84 -23.19 1.78
CA GLN A 240 -10.80 -23.34 0.32
C GLN A 240 -10.09 -22.18 -0.37
N SER A 241 -10.26 -20.97 0.17
CA SER A 241 -9.67 -19.77 -0.41
C SER A 241 -8.17 -19.63 -0.19
N PHE A 242 -7.65 -20.14 0.93
CA PHE A 242 -6.26 -19.96 1.34
C PHE A 242 -5.53 -21.30 1.52
N PRO A 243 -5.29 -22.05 0.44
CA PRO A 243 -4.80 -23.44 0.51
C PRO A 243 -3.40 -23.59 1.10
N LEU A 244 -2.62 -22.51 1.18
CA LEU A 244 -1.26 -22.49 1.72
C LEU A 244 -1.14 -21.62 2.98
N MET A 245 -2.25 -21.34 3.67
CA MET A 245 -2.26 -20.52 4.88
C MET A 245 -1.44 -21.16 6.01
N GLU A 246 -0.50 -20.38 6.55
CA GLU A 246 0.36 -20.72 7.69
C GLU A 246 -0.06 -20.05 8.99
N LYS A 247 -0.74 -18.89 8.93
CA LYS A 247 -1.27 -18.19 10.10
C LYS A 247 -2.72 -17.80 9.89
N LEU A 248 -3.58 -18.08 10.87
CA LEU A 248 -4.95 -17.62 10.94
C LEU A 248 -5.16 -16.88 12.25
N SER A 249 -5.66 -15.65 12.19
CA SER A 249 -6.10 -14.88 13.35
C SER A 249 -7.61 -14.67 13.26
N VAL A 250 -8.33 -14.94 14.33
CA VAL A 250 -9.78 -14.73 14.41
C VAL A 250 -10.06 -13.73 15.51
N ARG A 251 -10.69 -12.62 15.16
CA ARG A 251 -11.13 -11.60 16.11
C ARG A 251 -12.63 -11.39 15.97
N ASN A 252 -13.39 -12.03 16.85
CA ASN A 252 -14.84 -11.92 16.88
C ASN A 252 -15.32 -12.42 18.25
N GLU A 253 -15.92 -11.54 19.06
CA GLU A 253 -16.34 -11.90 20.42
C GLU A 253 -17.79 -12.43 20.46
N GLN A 254 -18.51 -12.37 19.33
CA GLN A 254 -19.88 -12.85 19.22
C GLN A 254 -19.94 -14.38 19.15
N ARG A 255 -20.99 -14.94 19.76
CA ARG A 255 -21.28 -16.38 19.76
C ARG A 255 -21.82 -16.83 18.42
N GLN A 256 -21.42 -18.03 17.99
CA GLN A 256 -22.00 -18.65 16.80
C GLN A 256 -23.46 -19.01 17.05
N ILE A 257 -24.32 -18.73 16.06
CA ILE A 257 -25.75 -19.03 16.13
C ILE A 257 -25.96 -20.49 15.76
N ASN A 258 -25.32 -20.96 14.68
CA ASN A 258 -25.49 -22.31 14.15
C ASN A 258 -24.29 -23.19 14.46
N LYS A 259 -24.18 -23.63 15.72
CA LYS A 259 -23.11 -24.53 16.17
C LYS A 259 -23.32 -25.93 15.58
N GLN A 260 -22.57 -26.29 14.54
CA GLN A 260 -22.62 -27.65 13.99
C GLN A 260 -22.14 -28.71 15.00
N PHE A 261 -21.34 -28.35 16.00
CA PHE A 261 -20.85 -29.26 17.06
C PHE A 261 -21.92 -29.75 18.05
N ARG A 262 -23.12 -29.15 18.07
CA ARG A 262 -24.13 -29.43 19.12
C ARG A 262 -25.30 -30.31 18.70
N GLN A 263 -25.34 -30.85 17.48
CA GLN A 263 -26.46 -31.70 17.05
C GLN A 263 -26.04 -32.84 16.13
N SER A 264 -25.38 -33.87 16.68
CA SER A 264 -25.54 -35.22 16.15
C SER A 264 -26.00 -36.15 17.28
N LYS A 265 -27.31 -36.15 17.54
CA LYS A 265 -27.96 -37.33 18.15
C LYS A 265 -28.06 -38.51 17.17
N ASN A 266 -27.61 -38.31 15.93
CA ASN A 266 -27.58 -39.32 14.88
C ASN A 266 -26.13 -39.52 14.46
N GLU A 267 -25.58 -40.71 14.71
CA GLU A 267 -24.19 -41.12 14.48
C GLU A 267 -23.75 -41.14 12.99
N ASN A 268 -24.55 -40.61 12.06
CA ASN A 268 -24.34 -40.76 10.61
C ASN A 268 -24.26 -39.43 9.83
N GLN A 269 -24.09 -38.28 10.49
CA GLN A 269 -23.67 -37.07 9.80
C GLN A 269 -22.19 -36.86 10.10
N ASP A 270 -21.33 -37.29 9.18
CA ASP A 270 -19.94 -36.88 9.11
C ASP A 270 -19.91 -35.34 9.13
N LEU A 271 -19.56 -34.79 10.29
CA LEU A 271 -19.24 -33.37 10.39
C LEU A 271 -18.02 -33.15 9.49
N SER A 272 -18.18 -32.34 8.46
CA SER A 272 -17.08 -32.08 7.52
C SER A 272 -15.99 -31.27 8.24
N ILE A 273 -15.00 -31.99 8.79
CA ILE A 273 -13.84 -31.38 9.46
C ILE A 273 -13.15 -30.44 8.47
N ILE A 274 -13.05 -29.16 8.83
CA ILE A 274 -12.36 -28.16 8.03
C ILE A 274 -10.85 -28.33 8.24
N LYS A 275 -10.14 -28.70 7.17
CA LYS A 275 -8.69 -28.95 7.22
C LYS A 275 -7.90 -27.72 6.79
N TYR A 276 -6.91 -27.34 7.59
CA TYR A 276 -5.92 -26.32 7.26
C TYR A 276 -4.50 -26.93 7.21
N PRO A 277 -4.12 -27.62 6.12
CA PRO A 277 -2.96 -28.51 6.09
C PRO A 277 -1.60 -27.81 6.30
N TYR A 278 -1.51 -26.49 6.12
CA TYR A 278 -0.28 -25.73 6.28
C TYR A 278 -0.28 -24.79 7.48
N LEU A 279 -1.35 -24.79 8.29
CA LEU A 279 -1.51 -23.87 9.41
C LEU A 279 -0.49 -24.21 10.51
N LYS A 280 0.36 -23.23 10.83
CA LYS A 280 1.39 -23.28 11.86
C LYS A 280 1.02 -22.46 13.09
N GLU A 281 0.21 -21.43 12.90
CA GLU A 281 -0.17 -20.47 13.95
C GLU A 281 -1.66 -20.16 13.88
N LEU A 282 -2.37 -20.37 14.98
CA LEU A 282 -3.78 -20.02 15.16
C LEU A 282 -3.90 -19.04 16.34
N ASP A 283 -4.31 -17.82 16.06
CA ASP A 283 -4.53 -16.78 17.05
C ASP A 283 -6.04 -16.58 17.29
N LEU A 284 -6.47 -16.91 18.51
CA LEU A 284 -7.85 -16.83 18.97
C LEU A 284 -8.01 -15.90 20.19
N ILE A 285 -7.01 -15.07 20.50
CA ILE A 285 -6.93 -14.27 21.75
C ILE A 285 -8.17 -13.39 21.95
N HIS A 286 -8.71 -12.85 20.86
CA HIS A 286 -9.88 -11.97 20.85
C HIS A 286 -11.09 -12.62 20.17
N SER A 287 -11.26 -13.93 20.36
CA SER A 287 -12.35 -14.69 19.77
C SER A 287 -13.25 -15.35 20.82
N CYS A 288 -14.52 -15.51 20.47
CA CYS A 288 -15.49 -16.25 21.26
C CYS A 288 -15.07 -17.72 21.44
N ILE A 289 -15.38 -18.31 22.60
CA ILE A 289 -15.05 -19.71 22.93
C ILE A 289 -15.64 -20.73 21.94
N ASP A 290 -16.69 -20.35 21.21
CA ASP A 290 -17.30 -21.19 20.18
C ASP A 290 -16.32 -21.49 19.03
N TYR A 291 -15.48 -20.53 18.67
CA TYR A 291 -14.45 -20.74 17.65
C TYR A 291 -13.35 -21.66 18.15
N HIS A 292 -13.02 -21.62 19.45
CA HIS A 292 -12.05 -22.53 20.05
C HIS A 292 -12.55 -23.96 19.95
N ALA A 293 -13.82 -24.18 20.27
CA ALA A 293 -14.47 -25.49 20.09
C ALA A 293 -14.40 -25.95 18.63
N GLN A 294 -14.71 -25.06 17.68
CA GLN A 294 -14.64 -25.36 16.25
C GLN A 294 -13.24 -25.78 15.76
N PHE A 295 -12.17 -25.13 16.23
CA PHE A 295 -10.82 -25.44 15.76
C PHE A 295 -10.11 -26.54 16.57
N LEU A 296 -10.46 -26.71 17.85
CA LEU A 296 -9.70 -27.59 18.76
C LEU A 296 -10.41 -28.91 19.08
N LEU A 297 -11.75 -28.95 19.14
CA LEU A 297 -12.46 -30.22 19.36
C LEU A 297 -12.41 -31.12 18.11
N ASP A 298 -12.28 -30.52 16.92
CA ASP A 298 -12.09 -31.22 15.65
C ASP A 298 -10.66 -31.78 15.44
N MET A 299 -9.69 -31.45 16.30
CA MET A 299 -8.33 -32.01 16.27
C MET A 299 -8.12 -33.17 17.27
N LEU A 300 -9.12 -33.48 18.10
CA LEU A 300 -9.06 -34.53 19.13
C LEU A 300 -9.88 -35.79 18.79
N MET A 301 -10.44 -35.87 17.58
CA MET A 301 -11.00 -37.09 16.97
C MET A 301 -10.16 -37.52 15.77
#